data_AF-A0AAX2SSY8-F1
#
_entry.id   AF-A0AAX2SSY8-F1
#
_cell.length_a   1.000
_cell.length_b   1.000
_cell.length_c   1.000
_cell.angle_alpha   90.00
_cell.angle_beta   90.00
_cell.angle_gamma   90.00
#
_symmetry.space_group_name_H-M   'P 1'
#
loop_
_entity.id
_entity.type
_entity.pdbx_description
1 polymer ?
#
loop_
_entity_poly.entity_id
_entity_poly.type
_entity_poly.pdbx_seq_one_letter_code
_entity_poly.pdbx_strand_id
1 'polypeptide(L)' 'MSELSYKERLKVQLMRNRELGLEPSSQKAIAEKFGLSRVYVGTVIENHQHGPKADEWRKKFAAYAGMEG' A
#
# COMPACT_ATOMS: atom_id res chain seq x y z
N MET A 1 -12.83 -19.65 -1.85
CA MET A 1 -12.15 -18.47 -2.46
C MET A 1 -11.01 -18.11 -1.55
N SER A 2 -9.76 -18.09 -2.02
CA SER A 2 -8.63 -17.67 -1.20
C SER A 2 -8.72 -16.16 -0.97
N GLU A 3 -8.62 -15.72 0.28
CA GLU A 3 -8.52 -14.30 0.58
C GLU A 3 -7.28 -13.73 -0.12
N LEU A 4 -7.45 -12.60 -0.82
CA LEU A 4 -6.34 -11.91 -1.46
C LEU A 4 -5.31 -11.47 -0.41
N SER A 5 -4.03 -11.66 -0.73
CA SER A 5 -2.94 -11.17 0.11
C SER A 5 -2.99 -9.64 0.22
N TYR A 6 -2.32 -9.08 1.24
CA TYR A 6 -2.19 -7.62 1.40
C TYR A 6 -1.68 -6.93 0.12
N LYS A 7 -0.64 -7.50 -0.52
CA LYS A 7 -0.06 -7.01 -1.76
C LYS A 7 -1.09 -6.95 -2.89
N GLU A 8 -1.87 -8.00 -3.05
CA GLU A 8 -2.89 -8.08 -4.11
C GLU A 8 -4.02 -7.09 -3.86
N ARG A 9 -4.53 -7.01 -2.62
CA ARG A 9 -5.57 -6.05 -2.25
C ARG A 9 -5.13 -4.61 -2.49
N LEU A 10 -3.91 -4.25 -2.06
CA LEU A 10 -3.36 -2.93 -2.28
C LEU A 10 -3.18 -2.64 -3.78
N LYS A 11 -2.68 -3.61 -4.56
CA LYS A 11 -2.53 -3.43 -6.01
C LYS A 11 -3.86 -3.14 -6.70
N VAL A 12 -4.91 -3.90 -6.38
CA VAL A 12 -6.26 -3.69 -6.91
C VAL A 12 -6.77 -2.30 -6.53
N GLN A 13 -6.57 -1.89 -5.28
CA GLN A 13 -7.04 -0.58 -4.83
C GLN A 13 -6.29 0.57 -5.51
N LEU A 14 -4.96 0.47 -5.69
CA LEU A 14 -4.18 1.46 -6.45
C LEU A 14 -4.66 1.57 -7.91
N MET A 15 -5.03 0.45 -8.54
CA MET A 15 -5.59 0.45 -9.90
C MET A 15 -6.93 1.19 -9.93
N ARG A 16 -7.84 0.91 -8.99
CA ARG A 16 -9.13 1.62 -8.87
C ARG A 16 -8.94 3.11 -8.64
N ASN A 17 -8.05 3.48 -7.72
CA ASN A 17 -7.74 4.87 -7.44
C ASN A 17 -7.24 5.57 -8.70
N ARG A 18 -6.34 4.93 -9.48
CA ARG A 18 -5.87 5.47 -10.76
C ARG A 18 -7.00 5.69 -11.77
N GLU A 19 -7.91 4.73 -11.90
CA GLU A 19 -9.07 4.84 -12.81
C GLU A 19 -10.04 5.96 -12.39
N LEU A 20 -10.16 6.21 -11.08
CA LEU A 20 -11.02 7.25 -10.51
C LEU A 20 -10.32 8.61 -10.35
N GLY A 21 -9.04 8.73 -10.71
CA GLY A 21 -8.25 9.94 -10.48
C GLY A 21 -7.99 10.26 -9.00
N LEU A 22 -8.03 9.25 -8.13
CA LEU A 22 -7.78 9.35 -6.69
C LEU A 22 -6.33 8.99 -6.35
N GLU A 23 -5.85 9.51 -5.22
CA GLU A 23 -4.56 9.13 -4.64
C GLU A 23 -4.74 8.22 -3.41
N PRO A 24 -3.80 7.30 -3.12
CA PRO A 24 -2.65 6.92 -3.93
C PRO A 24 -3.06 6.14 -5.18
N SER A 25 -2.49 6.51 -6.32
CA SER A 25 -2.63 5.78 -7.60
C SER A 25 -1.47 4.81 -7.88
N SER A 26 -0.40 4.87 -7.06
CA SER A 26 0.81 4.07 -7.23
C SER A 26 1.63 3.95 -5.93
N GLN A 27 2.59 3.02 -5.90
CA GLN A 27 3.58 2.96 -4.81
C GLN A 27 4.45 4.21 -4.72
N LYS A 28 4.65 4.92 -5.85
CA LYS A 28 5.37 6.20 -5.87
C LYS A 28 4.59 7.25 -5.08
N ALA A 29 3.27 7.34 -5.28
CA ALA A 29 2.42 8.26 -4.53
C ALA A 29 2.41 7.95 -3.03
N ILE A 30 2.46 6.67 -2.65
CA ILE A 30 2.64 6.26 -1.24
C ILE A 30 4.00 6.76 -0.72
N ALA A 31 5.08 6.53 -1.47
CA ALA A 31 6.42 6.94 -1.09
C ALA A 31 6.50 8.47 -0.87
N GLU A 32 5.94 9.25 -1.80
CA GLU A 32 5.89 10.72 -1.73
C GLU A 32 5.06 11.20 -0.54
N LYS A 33 3.88 10.61 -0.29
CA LYS A 33 3.01 10.98 0.84
C LYS A 33 3.69 10.82 2.19
N PHE A 34 4.47 9.76 2.36
CA PHE A 34 5.07 9.39 3.64
C PHE A 34 6.57 9.73 3.76
N GLY A 35 7.16 10.39 2.75
CA GLY A 35 8.59 10.72 2.75
C GLY A 35 9.50 9.49 2.77
N LEU A 36 9.09 8.40 2.13
CA LEU A 36 9.81 7.13 2.08
C LEU A 36 10.47 6.94 0.71
N SER A 37 11.48 6.05 0.65
CA SER A 37 11.97 5.59 -0.65
C SER A 37 10.99 4.59 -1.27
N ARG A 38 10.87 4.60 -2.60
CA ARG A 38 10.03 3.65 -3.33
C ARG A 38 10.44 2.19 -3.06
N VAL A 39 11.74 1.95 -2.89
CA VAL A 39 12.29 0.63 -2.54
C VAL A 39 11.76 0.18 -1.19
N TYR A 40 11.81 1.04 -0.17
CA TYR A 40 11.31 0.72 1.16
C TYR A 40 9.81 0.41 1.14
N VAL A 41 9.00 1.22 0.45
CA VAL A 41 7.57 0.95 0.25
C VAL A 41 7.35 -0.43 -0.38
N GLY A 42 8.12 -0.78 -1.42
CA GLY A 42 8.11 -2.12 -2.02
C GLY A 42 8.36 -3.23 -1.00
N THR A 43 9.42 -3.11 -0.18
CA THR A 43 9.76 -4.14 0.82
C THR A 43 8.67 -4.35 1.88
N VAL A 44 7.96 -3.29 2.28
CA VAL A 44 6.85 -3.37 3.24
C VAL A 44 5.63 -4.06 2.62
N ILE A 45 5.32 -3.74 1.35
CA ILE A 45 4.18 -4.31 0.61
C ILE A 45 4.40 -5.78 0.27
N GLU A 46 5.62 -6.16 -0.12
CA GLU A 46 5.97 -7.55 -0.42
C GLU A 46 6.06 -8.43 0.82
N ASN A 47 5.84 -7.85 2.01
CA ASN A 47 5.89 -8.54 3.29
C ASN A 47 7.26 -9.18 3.58
N HIS A 48 8.33 -8.63 3.00
CA HIS A 48 9.71 -9.06 3.29
C HIS A 48 10.19 -8.53 4.66
N GLN A 49 9.55 -7.48 5.20
CA GLN A 49 9.78 -7.01 6.55
C GLN A 49 8.64 -7.40 7.50
N HIS A 50 9.00 -8.07 8.58
CA HIS A 50 8.10 -8.46 9.67
C HIS A 50 8.38 -7.63 10.93
N GLY A 51 7.35 -7.42 11.74
CA GLY A 51 7.45 -6.73 13.03
C GLY A 51 6.62 -5.44 13.11
N PRO A 52 6.51 -4.86 14.32
CA PRO A 52 5.52 -3.81 14.62
C PRO A 52 5.59 -2.61 13.70
N LYS A 53 6.81 -2.16 13.34
CA LYS A 53 7.02 -1.01 12.47
C LYS A 53 6.56 -1.27 11.02
N ALA A 54 6.77 -2.48 10.51
CA ALA A 54 6.31 -2.84 9.17
C ALA A 54 4.77 -2.97 9.14
N ASP A 55 4.17 -3.47 10.22
CA ASP A 55 2.71 -3.54 10.37
C ASP A 55 2.07 -2.16 10.47
N GLU A 56 2.68 -1.23 11.20
CA GLU A 56 2.24 0.17 11.22
C GLU A 56 2.26 0.80 9.83
N TRP A 57 3.32 0.55 9.04
CA TRP A 57 3.37 1.05 7.67
C TRP A 57 2.31 0.41 6.79
N ARG A 58 2.09 -0.91 6.90
CA ARG A 58 1.02 -1.58 6.15
C ARG A 58 -0.35 -0.99 6.46
N LYS A 59 -0.64 -0.68 7.74
CA LYS A 59 -1.87 0.02 8.15
C LYS A 59 -1.96 1.40 7.54
N LYS A 60 -0.91 2.23 7.65
CA LYS A 60 -0.88 3.58 7.07
C LYS A 60 -1.07 3.57 5.55
N PHE A 61 -0.46 2.62 4.85
CA PHE A 61 -0.60 2.47 3.40
C PHE A 61 -2.02 2.03 3.01
N ALA A 62 -2.61 1.11 3.76
CA ALA A 62 -3.99 0.66 3.56
C ALA A 62 -4.99 1.79 3.80
N ALA A 63 -4.84 2.54 4.90
CA ALA A 63 -5.66 3.70 5.22
C ALA A 63 -5.59 4.74 4.10
N TYR A 64 -4.37 5.10 3.66
CA TYR A 64 -4.21 6.06 2.57
C TYR A 64 -4.82 5.56 1.26
N ALA A 65 -4.67 4.27 0.95
CA ALA A 65 -5.27 3.65 -0.23
C ALA A 65 -6.81 3.56 -0.19
N GLY A 66 -7.46 3.82 0.95
CA GLY A 66 -8.90 3.63 1.11
C GLY A 66 -9.30 2.17 1.26
N MET A 67 -8.43 1.36 1.86
CA MET A 67 -8.68 -0.07 2.13
C MET A 67 -9.25 -0.32 3.54
N GLU A 68 -9.43 0.72 4.36
CA GLU A 68 -10.11 0.61 5.65
C GLU A 68 -11.62 0.64 5.41
N GLY A 69 -12.22 -0.55 5.38
CA GLY A 69 -13.65 -0.82 5.21
C GLY A 69 -13.96 -2.27 5.56
#